data_AF-A0A7V5QAV7-F1
#
_entry.id   AF-A0A7V5QAV7-F1
#
_cell.length_a   1.000
_cell.length_b   1.000
_cell.length_c   1.000
_cell.angle_alpha   90.00
_cell.angle_beta   90.00
_cell.angle_gamma   90.00
#
_symmetry.space_group_name_H-M   'P 1'
#
loop_
_entity.id
_entity.type
_entity.pdbx_description
1 polymer ?
#
loop_
_entity_poly.entity_id
_entity_poly.type
_entity_poly.pdbx_seq_one_letter_code
_entity_poly.pdbx_strand_id
1 'polypeptide(L)'
;MGMTPAQASGHTRRLRKTRGRYKPMAEINVTPFVDVMLVLLIVFMVAAPLLTVGVPIDLPETSAKPLQGDKEPLTISVDGSGQIFLQDTKIEFDEVVP
;
A
#
# COMPACT_ATOMS: atom_id res chain seq x y z
N MET A 1 8.24 104.44 -10.55
CA MET A 1 7.43 103.21 -10.77
C MET A 1 8.28 102.27 -11.60
N GLY A 2 8.79 101.19 -10.99
CA GLY A 2 10.02 100.48 -11.41
C GLY A 2 9.95 99.64 -12.69
N MET A 3 11.10 99.60 -13.39
CA MET A 3 11.44 98.81 -14.58
C MET A 3 11.75 97.33 -14.23
N THR A 4 11.24 96.40 -15.07
CA THR A 4 11.88 95.16 -15.62
C THR A 4 12.45 94.05 -14.69
N PRO A 5 12.73 92.82 -15.19
CA PRO A 5 12.26 92.09 -16.38
C PRO A 5 11.74 90.67 -16.07
N ALA A 6 11.29 89.99 -17.13
CA ALA A 6 10.99 88.56 -17.17
C ALA A 6 12.18 87.67 -16.75
N GLN A 7 11.89 86.58 -16.04
CA GLN A 7 12.71 85.37 -16.14
C GLN A 7 11.88 84.11 -15.90
N ALA A 8 11.79 83.30 -16.94
CA ALA A 8 11.32 81.92 -16.88
C ALA A 8 12.23 81.10 -15.95
N SER A 9 11.64 80.31 -15.06
CA SER A 9 12.14 78.99 -14.68
C SER A 9 11.10 78.39 -13.72
N GLY A 10 10.34 77.36 -14.11
CA GLY A 10 10.94 76.10 -14.50
C GLY A 10 11.64 75.47 -13.29
N HIS A 11 11.00 75.41 -12.12
CA HIS A 11 11.43 74.53 -11.04
C HIS A 11 10.27 73.62 -10.65
N THR A 12 10.05 72.63 -11.51
CA THR A 12 9.54 71.32 -11.13
C THR A 12 10.07 70.97 -9.74
N ARG A 13 9.22 70.97 -8.71
CA ARG A 13 9.55 70.31 -7.45
C ARG A 13 9.67 68.83 -7.79
N ARG A 14 10.89 68.43 -8.10
CA ARG A 14 11.28 67.04 -8.26
C ARG A 14 10.92 66.37 -6.95
N LEU A 15 9.86 65.58 -6.99
CA LEU A 15 9.60 64.52 -6.02
C LEU A 15 10.92 63.76 -5.88
N ARG A 16 11.63 63.99 -4.77
CA ARG A 16 12.78 63.18 -4.40
C ARG A 16 12.22 61.83 -3.98
N LYS A 17 11.86 61.04 -4.98
CA LYS A 17 11.60 59.60 -4.87
C LYS A 17 12.94 59.00 -4.47
N THR A 18 13.16 58.90 -3.16
CA THR A 18 14.17 58.02 -2.59
C THR A 18 13.94 56.67 -3.23
N ARG A 19 14.85 56.31 -4.16
CA ARG A 19 14.89 54.99 -4.77
C ARG A 19 15.25 54.05 -3.63
N GLY A 20 14.21 53.51 -2.99
CA GLY A 20 14.33 52.35 -2.13
C GLY A 20 15.11 51.32 -2.92
N ARG A 21 16.31 51.01 -2.43
CA ARG A 21 17.18 50.00 -3.01
C ARG A 21 16.41 48.69 -2.88
N TYR A 22 15.76 48.27 -3.95
CA TYR A 22 15.08 46.98 -4.02
C TYR A 22 16.17 45.93 -3.81
N LYS A 23 16.24 45.39 -2.60
CA LYS A 23 17.10 44.27 -2.27
C LYS A 23 16.33 43.04 -2.75
N PRO A 24 16.81 42.28 -3.76
CA PRO A 24 16.11 41.09 -4.20
C PRO A 24 16.03 40.13 -3.02
N MET A 25 14.83 39.84 -2.53
CA MET A 25 14.62 38.76 -1.57
C MET A 25 14.61 37.48 -2.39
N ALA A 26 15.80 36.95 -2.65
CA ALA A 26 16.00 35.63 -3.24
C ALA A 26 15.95 34.59 -2.12
N GLU A 27 14.82 34.51 -1.42
CA GLU A 27 14.52 33.33 -0.63
C GLU A 27 14.13 32.25 -1.65
N ILE A 28 15.04 31.32 -1.90
CA ILE A 28 14.70 30.14 -2.69
C ILE A 28 13.57 29.44 -1.92
N ASN A 29 12.46 29.18 -2.59
CA ASN A 29 11.40 28.35 -2.05
C ASN A 29 11.89 26.89 -1.99
N VAL A 30 12.75 26.60 -1.00
CA VAL A 30 13.35 25.26 -0.78
C VAL A 30 12.26 24.26 -0.43
N THR A 31 11.21 24.70 0.27
CA THR A 31 10.10 23.83 0.71
C THR A 31 9.34 23.21 -0.47
N PRO A 32 8.88 23.96 -1.50
CA PRO A 32 8.36 23.37 -2.73
C PRO A 32 9.37 22.51 -3.51
N PHE A 33 10.65 22.88 -3.51
CA PHE A 33 11.66 22.14 -4.28
C PHE A 33 11.92 20.76 -3.68
N VAL A 34 12.03 20.70 -2.35
CA VAL A 34 12.18 19.45 -1.60
C VAL A 34 10.93 18.60 -1.74
N ASP A 35 9.73 19.17 -1.68
CA ASP A 35 8.47 18.43 -1.87
C ASP A 35 8.41 17.73 -3.24
N VAL A 36 8.73 18.44 -4.34
CA VAL A 36 8.80 17.83 -5.68
C VAL A 36 9.84 16.72 -5.74
N MET A 37 11.03 16.92 -5.16
CA MET A 37 12.07 15.89 -5.12
C MET A 37 11.63 14.67 -4.29
N LEU A 38 10.96 14.86 -3.15
CA LEU A 38 10.45 13.78 -2.30
C LEU A 38 9.31 13.01 -2.98
N VAL A 39 8.41 13.69 -3.69
CA VAL A 39 7.35 13.05 -4.49
C VAL A 39 7.97 12.13 -5.55
N LEU A 40 9.02 12.58 -6.26
CA LEU A 40 9.73 11.73 -7.23
C LEU A 40 10.34 10.48 -6.58
N LEU A 41 10.94 10.62 -5.39
CA LEU A 41 11.49 9.48 -4.65
C LEU A 41 10.40 8.47 -4.24
N ILE A 42 9.25 8.95 -3.76
CA ILE A 42 8.12 8.10 -3.38
C ILE A 42 7.58 7.36 -4.63
N VAL A 43 7.44 8.03 -5.77
CA VAL A 43 6.99 7.40 -7.02
C VAL A 43 7.92 6.25 -7.44
N PHE A 44 9.24 6.47 -7.39
CA PHE A 44 10.20 5.41 -7.71
C PHE A 44 10.18 4.26 -6.70
N MET A 45 10.03 4.55 -5.40
CA MET A 45 9.92 3.53 -4.36
C MET A 45 8.67 2.66 -4.54
N VAL A 46 7.53 3.24 -4.93
CA VAL A 46 6.26 2.53 -5.15
C VAL A 46 6.27 1.73 -6.45
N ALA A 47 6.96 2.20 -7.49
CA ALA A 47 7.04 1.48 -8.76
C ALA A 47 7.89 0.18 -8.67
N ALA A 48 8.92 0.15 -7.82
CA ALA A 48 9.80 -1.01 -7.64
C ALA A 48 9.08 -2.33 -7.24
N PRO A 49 8.19 -2.38 -6.22
CA PRO A 49 7.47 -3.61 -5.86
C PRO A 49 6.47 -4.07 -6.93
N LEU A 50 6.07 -3.19 -7.85
CA LEU A 50 5.22 -3.56 -8.98
C LEU A 50 6.00 -4.25 -10.11
N LEU A 51 7.34 -4.19 -10.11
CA LEU A 51 8.16 -4.92 -11.09
C LEU A 51 8.32 -6.41 -10.76
N THR A 52 7.81 -6.87 -9.61
CA THR A 52 7.93 -8.27 -9.15
C THR A 52 6.61 -9.06 -9.16
N VAL A 53 5.51 -8.53 -9.73
CA VAL A 53 4.29 -9.32 -9.93
C VAL A 53 4.44 -10.23 -11.15
N GLY A 54 5.05 -11.39 -10.93
CA GLY A 54 5.35 -12.28 -12.05
C GLY A 54 5.63 -13.71 -11.65
N VAL A 55 4.94 -14.25 -10.64
CA VAL A 55 4.86 -15.70 -10.49
C VAL A 55 3.39 -16.08 -10.44
N PRO A 56 2.81 -16.65 -11.52
CA PRO A 56 1.56 -17.37 -11.39
C PRO A 56 1.82 -18.53 -10.42
N ILE A 57 1.27 -18.43 -9.21
CA ILE A 57 1.23 -19.57 -8.30
C ILE A 57 0.01 -20.37 -8.71
N ASP A 58 0.25 -21.48 -9.39
CA ASP A 58 -0.75 -22.53 -9.55
C ASP A 58 -0.90 -23.19 -8.18
N LEU A 59 -1.88 -22.74 -7.40
CA LEU A 59 -2.27 -23.47 -6.20
C LEU A 59 -2.82 -24.83 -6.65
N PRO A 60 -2.24 -25.96 -6.22
CA PRO A 60 -2.84 -27.24 -6.50
C PRO A 60 -4.21 -27.27 -5.81
N GLU A 61 -5.27 -27.39 -6.59
CA GLU A 61 -6.59 -27.77 -6.10
C GLU A 61 -6.43 -29.12 -5.40
N THR A 62 -6.40 -29.10 -4.07
CA THR A 62 -6.32 -30.32 -3.30
C THR A 62 -7.56 -31.13 -3.62
N SER A 63 -7.39 -32.27 -4.29
CA SER A 63 -8.44 -33.30 -4.42
C SER A 63 -8.73 -33.99 -3.08
N ALA A 64 -8.54 -33.29 -1.96
CA ALA A 64 -9.00 -33.72 -0.67
C ALA A 64 -10.52 -33.61 -0.72
N LYS A 65 -11.17 -34.74 -1.04
CA LYS A 65 -12.57 -34.94 -0.67
C LYS A 65 -12.71 -34.39 0.75
N PRO A 66 -13.70 -33.52 1.03
CA PRO A 66 -14.01 -33.15 2.40
C PRO A 66 -13.99 -34.45 3.20
N LEU A 67 -13.21 -34.50 4.28
CA LEU A 67 -13.31 -35.59 5.23
C LEU A 67 -14.80 -35.68 5.54
N GLN A 68 -15.43 -36.75 5.05
CA GLN A 68 -16.85 -36.99 5.29
C GLN A 68 -16.96 -37.02 6.80
N GLY A 69 -17.56 -35.97 7.34
CA GLY A 69 -17.74 -35.78 8.76
C GLY A 69 -18.26 -37.07 9.37
N ASP A 70 -17.66 -37.42 10.49
CA ASP A 70 -18.23 -38.29 11.50
C ASP A 70 -18.77 -39.63 10.98
N LYS A 71 -17.94 -40.39 10.26
CA LYS A 71 -18.10 -41.85 10.34
C LYS A 71 -17.57 -42.26 11.71
N GLU A 72 -18.48 -42.55 12.63
CA GLU A 72 -18.11 -43.18 13.90
C GLU A 72 -17.16 -44.35 13.61
N PRO A 73 -16.00 -44.42 14.29
CA PRO A 73 -15.04 -45.49 14.03
C PRO A 73 -15.68 -46.84 14.38
N LEU A 74 -15.88 -47.67 13.37
CA LEU A 74 -16.36 -49.03 13.53
C LEU A 74 -15.25 -49.86 14.20
N THR A 75 -15.48 -50.29 15.45
CA THR A 75 -14.49 -51.07 16.21
C THR A 75 -14.78 -52.56 16.06
N ILE A 76 -13.80 -53.30 15.55
CA ILE A 76 -13.83 -54.76 15.46
C ILE A 76 -12.94 -55.31 16.57
N SER A 77 -13.50 -56.15 17.45
CA SER A 77 -12.75 -56.84 18.49
C SER A 77 -12.84 -58.35 18.32
N VAL A 78 -11.78 -59.06 18.73
CA VAL A 78 -11.69 -60.52 18.64
C VAL A 78 -11.40 -61.06 20.04
N ASP A 79 -12.25 -61.97 20.52
CA ASP A 79 -12.04 -62.61 21.82
C ASP A 79 -11.02 -63.77 21.75
N GLY A 80 -10.59 -64.27 22.91
CA GLY A 80 -9.64 -65.39 22.99
C GLY A 80 -10.18 -66.72 22.46
N SER A 81 -11.47 -66.80 22.11
CA SER A 81 -12.12 -67.96 21.49
C SER A 81 -12.28 -67.80 19.97
N GLY A 82 -11.81 -66.68 19.39
CA GLY A 82 -11.87 -66.39 17.97
C GLY A 82 -13.21 -65.82 17.50
N GLN A 83 -14.09 -65.38 18.41
CA GLN A 83 -15.35 -64.73 18.05
C GLN A 83 -15.11 -63.27 17.71
N ILE A 84 -15.80 -62.80 16.67
CA ILE A 84 -15.68 -61.43 16.15
C ILE A 84 -16.86 -60.61 16.66
N PHE A 85 -16.55 -59.43 17.18
CA PHE A 85 -17.53 -58.48 17.67
C PHE A 85 -17.39 -57.17 16.91
N LEU A 86 -18.52 -56.67 16.42
CA LEU A 86 -18.67 -55.32 15.92
C LEU A 86 -19.30 -54.48 17.02
N GLN A 87 -18.51 -53.63 17.66
CA GLN A 87 -18.92 -52.94 18.89
C GLN A 87 -19.37 -53.98 19.94
N ASP A 88 -20.66 -54.03 20.28
CA ASP A 88 -21.23 -54.98 21.24
C ASP A 88 -21.98 -56.15 20.58
N THR A 89 -22.01 -56.22 19.25
CA THR A 89 -22.73 -57.26 18.50
C THR A 89 -21.78 -58.34 18.00
N LYS A 90 -22.06 -59.61 18.34
CA LYS A 90 -21.34 -60.75 17.77
C LYS A 90 -21.73 -60.92 16.30
N ILE A 91 -20.73 -61.01 15.43
CA ILE A 91 -20.91 -61.24 13.98
C ILE A 91 -20.11 -62.46 13.52
N GLU A 92 -20.61 -63.13 12.49
CA GLU A 92 -19.91 -64.24 11.84
C GLU A 92 -18.95 -63.69 10.77
N PHE A 93 -17.84 -64.40 10.51
CA PHE A 93 -16.80 -63.94 9.57
C PHE A 93 -17.31 -63.72 8.14
N ASP A 94 -18.35 -64.46 7.74
CA ASP A 94 -18.97 -64.40 6.40
C ASP A 94 -19.81 -63.13 6.18
N GLU A 95 -20.21 -62.44 7.26
CA GLU A 95 -20.95 -61.18 7.18
C GLU A 95 -20.01 -59.95 7.04
N VAL A 96 -18.70 -60.14 7.20
CA VAL A 96 -17.68 -59.11 7.01
C VAL A 96 -17.22 -59.12 5.55
N VAL A 97 -18.10 -58.73 4.63
CA VAL A 97 -17.77 -58.58 3.20
C VAL A 97 -17.45 -57.09 2.90
N PRO A 98 -16.40 -56.78 2.10
CA PRO A 98 -16.04 -55.41 1.73
C PRO A 98 -17.12 -54.62 0.97
#